data_AF-A0A9E2VMW4-F1
#
_entry.id   AF-A0A9E2VMW4-F1
#
_cell.length_a   1.000
_cell.length_b   1.000
_cell.length_c   1.000
_cell.angle_alpha   90.00
_cell.angle_beta   90.00
_cell.angle_gamma   90.00
#
_symmetry.space_group_name_H-M   'P 1'
#
loop_
_entity.id
_entity.type
_entity.pdbx_description
1 polymer ?
#
loop_
_entity_poly.entity_id
_entity_poly.type
_entity_poly.pdbx_seq_one_letter_code
_entity_poly.pdbx_strand_id
1 'polypeptide(L)'
;MSVSHSEIADQVVLTGSQFSEPMRVIGTPTTGDGFVLVNLVGTRTNTFRGGVTLTRQDLDSIQIERPEARFGGTPRLFKLGLEALRISLAQEYDPYFGLSISRVDPLPHQLDAVYNHLLKSARCRFLLADDAGAGKTIMAGLLLKELKLRGLVERVLIVCPANLAFQWQRELADRFQETFHILRGGDLRVQYGVNLWNDKPQIITSMDLAKRDEILPSVRQAEDWDLVIVDEAHRLSARDTEHKSERYRLGELLREKTAHFLLLTATPHKGDPTNFSLFLQLLDQEAYADVKSIHDAMERREAACYLRRTKEVMLDFPKPQPDGTWKAAKLFTKRIPHTVAFSLEGPEMELYRAVTHYVQRQSTRAAESGDERRARAVGFIMAMYQRRMASSTHSLRQSLFRRQKALKQLLETANQLGEIPMPDIPTQEEWDEMDDAERETRERELERATLARRKPDLEAELKEIAELIDHAQRVEDGGHEIKLSRLKAQL
;
A
#
# COMPACT_ATOMS: atom_id res chain seq x y z
N MET A 1 63.32 5.04 -12.77
CA MET A 1 63.78 4.99 -11.37
C MET A 1 62.96 3.91 -10.71
N SER A 2 63.59 2.94 -10.07
CA SER A 2 62.85 1.91 -9.32
C SER A 2 62.16 2.56 -8.12
N VAL A 3 60.93 2.13 -7.84
CA VAL A 3 60.14 2.65 -6.72
C VAL A 3 60.72 2.08 -5.42
N SER A 4 61.13 2.94 -4.50
CA SER A 4 61.60 2.51 -3.18
C SER A 4 60.43 2.09 -2.30
N HIS A 5 60.65 1.12 -1.39
CA HIS A 5 59.67 0.74 -0.36
C HIS A 5 59.14 1.94 0.44
N SER A 6 59.99 2.96 0.64
CA SER A 6 59.67 4.19 1.38
C SER A 6 58.73 5.14 0.63
N GLU A 7 58.56 4.95 -0.69
CA GLU A 7 57.70 5.80 -1.53
C GLU A 7 56.28 5.25 -1.67
N ILE A 8 56.06 4.00 -1.27
CA ILE A 8 54.73 3.40 -1.22
C ILE A 8 54.12 3.80 0.13
N ALA A 9 53.11 4.67 0.09
CA ALA A 9 52.41 5.16 1.26
C ALA A 9 50.90 5.16 1.01
N ASP A 10 50.12 5.40 2.07
CA ASP A 10 48.67 5.53 1.95
C ASP A 10 48.28 6.59 0.90
N GLN A 11 47.20 6.34 0.18
CA GLN A 11 46.67 7.16 -0.93
C GLN A 11 47.54 7.25 -2.19
N VAL A 12 48.72 6.65 -2.23
CA VAL A 12 49.56 6.63 -3.44
C VAL A 12 48.92 5.76 -4.52
N VAL A 13 48.90 6.24 -5.76
CA VAL A 13 48.40 5.46 -6.91
C VAL A 13 49.57 4.78 -7.61
N LEU A 14 49.49 3.46 -7.72
CA LEU A 14 50.46 2.59 -8.39
C LEU A 14 49.93 2.21 -9.77
N THR A 15 50.79 2.31 -10.77
CA THR A 15 50.54 1.88 -12.15
C THR A 15 51.63 0.91 -12.58
N GLY A 16 51.29 -0.06 -13.42
CA GLY A 16 52.24 -1.08 -13.84
C GLY A 16 51.55 -2.18 -14.65
N SER A 17 52.31 -2.96 -15.39
CA SER A 17 51.79 -4.04 -16.25
C SER A 17 51.11 -5.17 -15.47
N GLN A 18 51.42 -5.30 -14.18
CA GLN A 18 50.76 -6.26 -13.27
C GLN A 18 49.35 -5.83 -12.84
N PHE A 19 48.96 -4.57 -13.07
CA PHE A 19 47.64 -4.06 -12.71
C PHE A 19 46.77 -3.87 -13.96
N SER A 20 45.52 -4.34 -13.91
CA SER A 20 44.52 -4.11 -14.97
C SER A 20 44.03 -2.65 -15.01
N GLU A 21 44.31 -1.88 -13.95
CA GLU A 21 43.97 -0.47 -13.79
C GLU A 21 44.91 0.20 -12.79
N PRO A 22 44.97 1.55 -12.71
CA PRO A 22 45.68 2.23 -11.64
C PRO A 22 45.09 1.85 -10.28
N MET A 23 45.96 1.47 -9.34
CA MET A 23 45.58 0.94 -8.02
C MET A 23 46.02 1.91 -6.93
N ARG A 24 45.09 2.37 -6.09
CA ARG A 24 45.38 3.24 -4.95
C ARG A 24 45.67 2.42 -3.69
N VAL A 25 46.79 2.70 -3.03
CA VAL A 25 47.15 2.11 -1.73
C VAL A 25 46.20 2.61 -0.66
N ILE A 26 45.69 1.69 0.17
CA ILE A 26 44.86 1.99 1.33
C ILE A 26 45.56 1.49 2.61
N GLY A 27 45.79 2.42 3.53
CA GLY A 27 46.43 2.17 4.81
C GLY A 27 47.95 2.03 4.71
N THR A 28 48.57 1.71 5.84
CA THR A 28 50.03 1.65 5.97
C THR A 28 50.57 0.33 5.38
N PRO A 29 51.50 0.38 4.42
CA PRO A 29 52.15 -0.82 3.89
C PRO A 29 53.01 -1.50 4.95
N THR A 30 53.05 -2.83 4.92
CA THR A 30 53.93 -3.62 5.79
C THR A 30 55.16 -4.04 4.99
N THR A 31 56.33 -3.59 5.40
CA THR A 31 57.60 -3.96 4.76
C THR A 31 58.19 -5.21 5.41
N GLY A 32 58.56 -6.19 4.60
CA GLY A 32 59.34 -7.36 5.00
C GLY A 32 60.67 -7.42 4.25
N ASP A 33 61.48 -8.44 4.53
CA ASP A 33 62.75 -8.65 3.83
C ASP A 33 62.51 -9.01 2.36
N GLY A 34 62.61 -8.01 1.48
CA GLY A 34 62.51 -8.18 0.02
C GLY A 34 61.09 -8.09 -0.57
N PHE A 35 60.09 -7.75 0.24
CA PHE A 35 58.71 -7.54 -0.22
C PHE A 35 57.98 -6.42 0.55
N VAL A 36 56.93 -5.88 -0.06
CA VAL A 36 55.99 -4.95 0.59
C VAL A 36 54.57 -5.48 0.43
N LEU A 37 53.85 -5.52 1.53
CA LEU A 37 52.46 -5.94 1.57
C LEU A 37 51.57 -4.70 1.62
N VAL A 38 50.69 -4.56 0.63
CA VAL A 38 49.78 -3.41 0.47
C VAL A 38 48.34 -3.86 0.35
N ASN A 39 47.43 -3.02 0.83
CA ASN A 39 46.03 -3.10 0.41
C ASN A 39 45.82 -2.11 -0.72
N LEU A 40 45.13 -2.52 -1.78
CA LEU A 40 44.94 -1.74 -2.99
C LEU A 40 43.45 -1.62 -3.31
N VAL A 41 43.02 -0.49 -3.87
CA VAL A 41 41.69 -0.32 -4.47
C VAL A 41 41.82 0.16 -5.90
N GLY A 42 41.06 -0.43 -6.83
CA GLY A 42 41.01 0.04 -8.21
C GLY A 42 40.43 1.45 -8.30
N THR A 43 41.11 2.37 -9.01
CA THR A 43 40.67 3.76 -9.15
C THR A 43 39.44 3.93 -10.05
N ARG A 44 39.16 2.96 -10.94
CA ARG A 44 38.01 2.99 -11.85
C ARG A 44 36.91 2.04 -11.36
N THR A 45 37.29 0.86 -10.88
CA THR A 45 36.30 -0.15 -10.46
C THR A 45 35.91 -0.10 -8.99
N ASN A 46 36.64 0.65 -8.15
CA ASN A 46 36.52 0.61 -6.68
C ASN A 46 36.66 -0.81 -6.07
N THR A 47 37.28 -1.75 -6.79
CA THR A 47 37.48 -3.12 -6.30
C THR A 47 38.64 -3.16 -5.30
N PHE A 48 38.37 -3.62 -4.08
CA PHE A 48 39.38 -3.78 -3.04
C PHE A 48 40.16 -5.09 -3.20
N ARG A 49 41.49 -5.03 -2.98
CA ARG A 49 42.41 -6.15 -2.95
C ARG A 49 43.31 -6.03 -1.72
N GLY A 50 43.00 -6.81 -0.70
CA GLY A 50 43.77 -6.84 0.55
C GLY A 50 44.99 -7.74 0.43
N GLY A 51 46.09 -7.34 1.10
CA GLY A 51 47.27 -8.18 1.28
C GLY A 51 48.03 -8.54 0.01
N VAL A 52 48.09 -7.62 -0.96
CA VAL A 52 48.87 -7.80 -2.18
C VAL A 52 50.35 -7.69 -1.85
N THR A 53 51.11 -8.75 -2.13
CA THR A 53 52.57 -8.78 -1.95
C THR A 53 53.26 -8.27 -3.21
N LEU A 54 54.02 -7.19 -3.09
CA LEU A 54 54.89 -6.63 -4.11
C LEU A 54 56.33 -7.06 -3.85
N THR A 55 56.93 -7.79 -4.77
CA THR A 55 58.33 -8.22 -4.70
C THR A 55 59.26 -7.13 -5.23
N ARG A 56 60.59 -7.27 -5.00
CA ARG A 56 61.57 -6.36 -5.62
C ARG A 56 61.42 -6.24 -7.14
N GLN A 57 61.12 -7.34 -7.83
CA GLN A 57 60.91 -7.32 -9.28
C GLN A 57 59.66 -6.52 -9.68
N ASP A 58 58.62 -6.58 -8.85
CA ASP A 58 57.41 -5.77 -9.07
C ASP A 58 57.71 -4.28 -8.88
N LEU A 59 58.47 -3.92 -7.85
CA LEU A 59 58.83 -2.53 -7.54
C LEU A 59 59.70 -1.86 -8.62
N ASP A 60 60.48 -2.65 -9.35
CA ASP A 60 61.24 -2.18 -10.50
C ASP A 60 60.35 -1.88 -11.72
N SER A 61 59.16 -2.51 -11.80
CA SER A 61 58.21 -2.35 -12.92
C SER A 61 57.06 -1.38 -12.64
N ILE A 62 56.75 -1.14 -11.36
CA ILE A 62 55.69 -0.22 -10.92
C ILE A 62 56.17 1.22 -11.04
N GLN A 63 55.24 2.09 -11.42
CA GLN A 63 55.39 3.53 -11.39
C GLN A 63 54.38 4.13 -10.41
N ILE A 64 54.85 5.06 -9.59
CA ILE A 64 53.96 5.88 -8.77
C ILE A 64 53.40 6.99 -9.66
N GLU A 65 52.09 6.98 -9.85
CA GLU A 65 51.38 8.11 -10.43
C GLU A 65 51.39 9.23 -9.40
N ARG A 66 52.27 10.21 -9.60
CA ARG A 66 52.24 11.47 -8.86
C ARG A 66 51.33 12.40 -9.65
N PRO A 67 50.06 12.59 -9.24
CA PRO A 67 49.24 13.61 -9.87
C PRO A 67 49.90 14.95 -9.58
N GLU A 68 50.65 15.49 -10.54
CA GLU A 68 50.90 16.92 -10.57
C GLU A 68 49.51 17.56 -10.58
N ALA A 69 49.23 18.43 -9.60
CA ALA A 69 48.02 19.22 -9.61
C ALA A 69 48.07 20.16 -10.83
N ARG A 70 47.64 19.65 -11.98
CA ARG A 70 47.51 20.42 -13.20
C ARG A 70 46.23 21.22 -13.04
N PHE A 71 46.36 22.43 -12.48
CA PHE A 71 45.30 23.43 -12.40
C PHE A 71 44.89 23.98 -13.79
N GLY A 72 44.96 23.16 -14.84
CA GLY A 72 44.62 23.51 -16.23
C GLY A 72 43.18 23.19 -16.61
N GLY A 73 42.35 22.73 -15.66
CA GLY A 73 40.92 22.50 -15.88
C GLY A 73 40.17 23.80 -16.19
N THR A 74 39.06 23.71 -16.93
CA THR A 74 38.24 24.89 -17.25
C THR A 74 37.59 25.44 -15.97
N PRO A 75 37.86 26.70 -15.55
CA PRO A 75 37.37 27.25 -14.28
C PRO A 75 35.85 27.21 -14.14
N ARG A 76 35.13 27.39 -15.25
CA ARG A 76 33.65 27.33 -15.27
C ARG A 76 33.13 25.92 -14.96
N LEU A 77 33.75 24.88 -15.51
CA LEU A 77 33.34 23.49 -15.24
C LEU A 77 33.65 23.11 -13.79
N PHE A 78 34.80 23.54 -13.27
CA PHE A 78 35.14 23.34 -11.86
C PHE A 78 34.11 24.01 -10.93
N LYS A 79 33.77 25.28 -11.19
CA LYS A 79 32.72 25.98 -10.43
C LYS A 79 31.36 25.28 -10.54
N LEU A 80 30.97 24.83 -11.73
CA LEU A 80 29.72 24.09 -11.92
C LEU A 80 29.71 22.76 -11.17
N GLY A 81 30.83 22.04 -11.14
CA GLY A 81 30.97 20.81 -10.36
C GLY A 81 30.85 21.06 -8.86
N LEU A 82 31.46 22.14 -8.35
CA LEU A 82 31.31 22.54 -6.94
C LEU A 82 29.86 22.92 -6.60
N GLU A 83 29.17 23.68 -7.47
CA GLU A 83 27.76 24.01 -7.25
C GLU A 83 26.86 22.79 -7.32
N ALA A 84 27.12 21.85 -8.25
CA ALA A 84 26.40 20.59 -8.32
C ALA A 84 26.57 19.77 -7.04
N LEU A 85 27.81 19.68 -6.52
CA LEU A 85 28.10 19.01 -5.24
C LEU A 85 27.39 19.69 -4.06
N ARG A 86 27.42 21.02 -4.00
CA ARG A 86 26.73 21.80 -2.96
C ARG A 86 25.22 21.53 -2.97
N ILE A 87 24.61 21.52 -4.16
CA ILE A 87 23.18 21.23 -4.32
C ILE A 87 22.88 19.77 -3.97
N SER A 88 23.73 18.82 -4.35
CA SER A 88 23.54 17.40 -4.02
C SER A 88 23.70 17.08 -2.54
N LEU A 89 24.28 17.99 -1.74
CA LEU A 89 24.45 17.86 -0.30
C LEU A 89 23.52 18.80 0.48
N ALA A 90 22.58 19.47 -0.18
CA ALA A 90 21.70 20.45 0.47
C ALA A 90 20.89 19.84 1.63
N GLN A 91 20.50 18.57 1.53
CA GLN A 91 19.79 17.84 2.58
C GLN A 91 20.58 17.69 3.89
N GLU A 92 21.92 17.80 3.88
CA GLU A 92 22.71 17.75 5.12
C GLU A 92 22.55 19.02 5.96
N TYR A 93 22.20 20.14 5.33
CA TYR A 93 22.15 21.46 5.97
C TYR A 93 20.72 22.00 6.12
N ASP A 94 19.76 21.47 5.37
CA ASP A 94 18.34 21.79 5.51
C ASP A 94 17.56 20.57 6.02
N PRO A 95 17.14 20.54 7.31
CA PRO A 95 16.37 19.44 7.87
C PRO A 95 14.97 19.30 7.25
N TYR A 96 14.51 20.28 6.47
CA TYR A 96 13.22 20.30 5.76
C TYR A 96 13.41 20.27 4.24
N PHE A 97 14.55 19.80 3.73
CA PHE A 97 14.82 19.84 2.29
C PHE A 97 13.77 19.10 1.44
N GLY A 98 13.25 17.97 1.92
CA GLY A 98 12.19 17.21 1.25
C GLY A 98 10.88 17.99 1.13
N LEU A 99 10.58 18.86 2.09
CA LEU A 99 9.44 19.77 2.03
C LEU A 99 9.59 20.76 0.88
N SER A 100 10.76 21.40 0.78
CA SER A 100 11.04 22.46 -0.20
C SER A 100 10.95 22.00 -1.66
N ILE A 101 11.20 20.72 -1.94
CA ILE A 101 11.14 20.16 -3.31
C ILE A 101 9.81 19.45 -3.62
N SER A 102 8.99 19.19 -2.60
CA SER A 102 7.69 18.55 -2.75
C SER A 102 6.64 19.57 -3.17
N ARG A 103 5.72 19.17 -4.05
CA ARG A 103 4.61 20.03 -4.51
C ARG A 103 3.41 19.89 -3.58
N VAL A 104 3.62 20.18 -2.30
CA VAL A 104 2.62 20.06 -1.26
C VAL A 104 2.65 21.28 -0.36
N ASP A 105 1.48 21.70 0.11
CA ASP A 105 1.31 22.67 1.19
C ASP A 105 0.90 21.88 2.45
N PRO A 106 1.86 21.34 3.22
CA PRO A 106 1.52 20.42 4.29
C PRO A 106 1.03 21.18 5.52
N LEU A 107 0.07 20.59 6.20
CA LEU A 107 -0.55 21.17 7.38
C LEU A 107 0.34 20.96 8.63
N PRO A 108 0.14 21.76 9.70
CA PRO A 108 0.94 21.67 10.93
C PRO A 108 1.07 20.24 11.49
N HIS A 109 -0.03 19.49 11.53
CA HIS A 109 0.01 18.10 12.02
C HIS A 109 0.78 17.17 11.07
N GLN A 110 0.81 17.44 9.77
CA GLN A 110 1.57 16.61 8.83
C GLN A 110 3.07 16.81 9.04
N LEU A 111 3.50 18.07 9.19
CA LEU A 111 4.88 18.40 9.51
C LEU A 111 5.32 17.80 10.84
N ASP A 112 4.48 17.96 11.87
CA ASP A 112 4.74 17.40 13.19
C ASP A 112 4.94 15.88 13.14
N ALA A 113 4.04 15.15 12.46
CA ALA A 113 4.20 13.70 12.34
C ALA A 113 5.53 13.32 11.66
N VAL A 114 5.85 13.92 10.51
CA VAL A 114 7.02 13.50 9.73
C VAL A 114 8.32 13.89 10.44
N TYR A 115 8.46 15.16 10.83
CA TYR A 115 9.73 15.70 11.31
C TYR A 115 9.95 15.52 12.81
N ASN A 116 8.88 15.51 13.63
CA ASN A 116 9.02 15.35 15.07
C ASN A 116 8.86 13.92 15.57
N HIS A 117 8.27 13.02 14.75
CA HIS A 117 8.06 11.62 15.11
C HIS A 117 8.78 10.65 14.16
N LEU A 118 8.38 10.58 12.88
CA LEU A 118 8.83 9.52 11.96
C LEU A 118 10.35 9.56 11.71
N LEU A 119 10.89 10.73 11.40
CA LEU A 119 12.31 10.91 11.07
C LEU A 119 13.26 10.89 12.28
N LYS A 120 12.73 10.88 13.51
CA LYS A 120 13.57 10.77 14.73
C LYS A 120 14.03 9.35 15.00
N SER A 121 13.36 8.34 14.41
CA SER A 121 13.79 6.96 14.53
C SER A 121 14.79 6.59 13.43
N ALA A 122 15.91 5.97 13.81
CA ALA A 122 16.88 5.43 12.87
C ALA A 122 16.26 4.38 11.93
N ARG A 123 15.28 3.62 12.45
CA ARG A 123 14.43 2.72 11.66
C ARG A 123 12.97 3.12 11.89
N CYS A 124 12.41 3.86 10.93
CA CYS A 124 11.00 4.20 10.96
C CYS A 124 10.11 2.95 10.86
N ARG A 125 9.74 2.36 12.01
CA ARG A 125 8.68 1.35 12.16
C ARG A 125 7.56 1.97 12.97
N PHE A 126 6.49 2.38 12.30
CA PHE A 126 5.54 3.32 12.87
C PHE A 126 4.10 3.09 12.39
N LEU A 127 3.13 3.30 13.28
CA LEU A 127 1.70 3.30 13.01
C LEU A 127 1.13 4.72 13.05
N LEU A 128 0.76 5.23 11.87
CA LEU A 128 0.00 6.47 11.72
C LEU A 128 -1.50 6.15 11.70
N ALA A 129 -2.15 6.40 12.82
CA ALA A 129 -3.55 6.13 13.07
C ALA A 129 -4.44 7.39 13.05
N ASP A 130 -4.04 8.43 12.31
CA ASP A 130 -4.82 9.66 12.18
C ASP A 130 -6.16 9.45 11.44
N ASP A 131 -7.16 10.25 11.79
CA ASP A 131 -8.50 10.20 11.17
C ASP A 131 -8.46 10.31 9.62
N ALA A 132 -9.51 9.78 8.98
CA ALA A 132 -9.67 9.90 7.53
C ALA A 132 -9.69 11.37 7.08
N GLY A 133 -8.90 11.70 6.06
CA GLY A 133 -8.72 13.09 5.59
C GLY A 133 -7.57 13.85 6.26
N ALA A 134 -6.82 13.26 7.18
CA ALA A 134 -5.61 13.88 7.75
C ALA A 134 -4.46 14.06 6.75
N GLY A 135 -4.54 13.41 5.58
CA GLY A 135 -3.46 13.39 4.57
C GLY A 135 -2.34 12.41 4.90
N LYS A 136 -2.69 11.18 5.32
CA LYS A 136 -1.73 10.09 5.56
C LYS A 136 -0.84 9.80 4.34
N THR A 137 -1.40 9.86 3.15
CA THR A 137 -0.67 9.73 1.88
C THR A 137 0.39 10.83 1.70
N ILE A 138 0.08 12.07 2.11
CA ILE A 138 1.03 13.18 2.08
C ILE A 138 2.15 12.98 3.09
N MET A 139 1.82 12.57 4.32
CA MET A 139 2.82 12.26 5.35
C MET A 139 3.75 11.11 4.91
N ALA A 140 3.18 10.07 4.30
CA ALA A 140 3.95 8.94 3.77
C ALA A 140 4.85 9.36 2.60
N GLY A 141 4.35 10.20 1.68
CA GLY A 141 5.14 10.74 0.57
C GLY A 141 6.27 11.65 1.02
N LEU A 142 6.03 12.50 2.03
CA LEU A 142 7.08 13.34 2.65
C LEU A 142 8.16 12.47 3.31
N LEU A 143 7.77 11.46 4.09
CA LEU A 143 8.71 10.51 4.68
C LEU A 143 9.54 9.80 3.58
N LEU A 144 8.88 9.27 2.56
CA LEU A 144 9.55 8.61 1.43
C LEU A 144 10.58 9.55 0.79
N LYS A 145 10.20 10.81 0.51
CA LYS A 145 11.08 11.78 -0.13
C LYS A 145 12.30 12.10 0.73
N GLU A 146 12.09 12.31 2.02
CA GLU A 146 13.16 12.56 2.98
C GLU A 146 14.14 11.38 3.09
N LEU A 147 13.63 10.15 3.19
CA LEU A 147 14.47 8.96 3.25
C LEU A 147 15.27 8.75 1.95
N LYS A 148 14.66 9.00 0.79
CA LYS A 148 15.33 8.94 -0.52
C LYS A 148 16.44 9.97 -0.66
N LEU A 149 16.18 11.22 -0.25
CA LEU A 149 17.18 12.29 -0.29
C LEU A 149 18.40 11.99 0.59
N ARG A 150 18.19 11.25 1.67
CA ARG A 150 19.27 10.78 2.58
C ARG A 150 19.97 9.52 2.09
N GLY A 151 19.56 8.95 0.95
CA GLY A 151 20.09 7.70 0.42
C GLY A 151 19.76 6.46 1.26
N LEU A 152 18.72 6.53 2.10
CA LEU A 152 18.33 5.43 3.00
C LEU A 152 17.32 4.46 2.37
N VAL A 153 16.65 4.89 1.31
CA VAL A 153 15.57 4.13 0.66
C VAL A 153 15.73 4.24 -0.86
N GLU A 154 15.72 3.10 -1.54
CA GLU A 154 15.64 2.98 -2.99
C GLU A 154 14.49 2.05 -3.38
N ARG A 155 14.41 0.87 -2.75
CA ARG A 155 13.38 -0.15 -2.97
C ARG A 155 12.18 0.08 -2.04
N VAL A 156 11.02 0.33 -2.63
CA VAL A 156 9.79 0.68 -1.91
C VAL A 156 8.63 -0.18 -2.36
N LEU A 157 7.93 -0.76 -1.40
CA LEU A 157 6.67 -1.46 -1.63
C LEU A 157 5.53 -0.74 -0.91
N ILE A 158 4.49 -0.40 -1.67
CA ILE A 158 3.24 0.11 -1.12
C ILE A 158 2.19 -0.98 -1.27
N VAL A 159 1.58 -1.37 -0.15
CA VAL A 159 0.48 -2.34 -0.12
C VAL A 159 -0.76 -1.60 0.32
N CYS A 160 -1.76 -1.48 -0.57
CA CYS A 160 -2.97 -0.74 -0.29
C CYS A 160 -4.21 -1.51 -0.77
N PRO A 161 -5.44 -1.07 -0.42
CA PRO A 161 -6.64 -1.56 -1.08
C PRO A 161 -6.55 -1.39 -2.61
N ALA A 162 -7.10 -2.34 -3.38
CA ALA A 162 -6.95 -2.36 -4.84
C ALA A 162 -7.47 -1.07 -5.50
N ASN A 163 -8.63 -0.57 -5.05
CA ASN A 163 -9.22 0.69 -5.50
C ASN A 163 -8.38 1.95 -5.19
N LEU A 164 -7.45 1.90 -4.25
CA LEU A 164 -6.59 3.03 -3.90
C LEU A 164 -5.25 3.03 -4.64
N ALA A 165 -4.88 1.94 -5.33
CA ALA A 165 -3.57 1.81 -5.97
C ALA A 165 -3.29 2.92 -7.00
N PHE A 166 -4.27 3.26 -7.84
CA PHE A 166 -4.13 4.33 -8.82
C PHE A 166 -4.06 5.71 -8.17
N GLN A 167 -4.80 5.93 -7.08
CA GLN A 167 -4.72 7.18 -6.32
C GLN A 167 -3.32 7.36 -5.72
N TRP A 168 -2.76 6.32 -5.10
CA TRP A 168 -1.38 6.32 -4.59
C TRP A 168 -0.36 6.64 -5.68
N GLN A 169 -0.44 5.96 -6.82
CA GLN A 169 0.45 6.20 -7.96
C GLN A 169 0.39 7.66 -8.42
N ARG A 170 -0.83 8.19 -8.62
CA ARG A 170 -1.03 9.57 -9.08
C ARG A 170 -0.53 10.58 -8.05
N GLU A 171 -0.89 10.42 -6.77
CA GLU A 171 -0.47 11.36 -5.73
C GLU A 171 1.06 11.40 -5.56
N LEU A 172 1.72 10.25 -5.62
CA LEU A 172 3.19 10.18 -5.53
C LEU A 172 3.88 10.75 -6.77
N ALA A 173 3.32 10.53 -7.96
CA ALA A 173 3.84 11.13 -9.20
C ALA A 173 3.68 12.66 -9.20
N ASP A 174 2.47 13.15 -8.93
CA ASP A 174 2.14 14.57 -9.05
C ASP A 174 2.79 15.42 -7.95
N ARG A 175 2.78 14.92 -6.71
CA ARG A 175 3.20 15.70 -5.53
C ARG A 175 4.67 15.51 -5.17
N PHE A 176 5.21 14.30 -5.41
CA PHE A 176 6.56 13.93 -4.97
C PHE A 176 7.50 13.57 -6.12
N GLN A 177 7.00 13.54 -7.36
CA GLN A 177 7.76 13.16 -8.57
C GLN A 177 8.33 11.74 -8.46
N GLU A 178 7.57 10.84 -7.84
CA GLU A 178 7.94 9.44 -7.63
C GLU A 178 7.12 8.53 -8.54
N THR A 179 7.80 7.70 -9.33
CA THR A 179 7.16 6.81 -10.31
C THR A 179 7.03 5.41 -9.71
N PHE A 180 5.79 5.00 -9.43
CA PHE A 180 5.48 3.65 -8.97
C PHE A 180 4.86 2.80 -10.07
N HIS A 181 5.22 1.52 -10.10
CA HIS A 181 4.59 0.52 -10.95
C HIS A 181 3.52 -0.25 -10.18
N ILE A 182 2.30 -0.31 -10.70
CA ILE A 182 1.21 -1.07 -10.07
C ILE A 182 1.28 -2.51 -10.58
N LEU A 183 1.56 -3.47 -9.69
CA LEU A 183 1.49 -4.89 -10.01
C LEU A 183 0.06 -5.43 -9.82
N ARG A 184 -0.50 -5.98 -10.88
CA ARG A 184 -1.82 -6.64 -10.89
C ARG A 184 -1.69 -8.14 -11.12
N GLY A 185 -2.74 -8.89 -10.80
CA GLY A 185 -2.72 -10.35 -10.94
C GLY A 185 -2.53 -10.84 -12.38
N GLY A 186 -2.91 -10.05 -13.38
CA GLY A 186 -2.64 -10.35 -14.79
C GLY A 186 -1.16 -10.32 -15.13
N ASP A 187 -0.40 -9.38 -14.55
CA ASP A 187 1.03 -9.17 -14.85
C ASP A 187 1.88 -10.35 -14.37
N LEU A 188 1.53 -10.90 -13.20
CA LEU A 188 2.24 -12.00 -12.55
C LEU A 188 2.16 -13.34 -13.32
N ARG A 189 1.19 -13.48 -14.23
CA ARG A 189 0.99 -14.71 -15.03
C ARG A 189 1.76 -14.72 -16.36
N VAL A 190 2.32 -13.59 -16.77
CA VAL A 190 2.85 -13.39 -18.13
C VAL A 190 4.37 -13.67 -18.21
N GLN A 191 5.12 -13.51 -17.12
CA GLN A 191 6.58 -13.66 -17.12
C GLN A 191 7.02 -14.91 -16.33
N TYR A 192 7.35 -15.98 -17.05
CA TYR A 192 7.95 -17.18 -16.46
C TYR A 192 9.43 -16.94 -16.13
N GLY A 193 9.83 -17.20 -14.87
CA GLY A 193 11.22 -17.27 -14.44
C GLY A 193 11.85 -15.96 -13.95
N VAL A 194 11.12 -14.83 -13.96
CA VAL A 194 11.57 -13.56 -13.38
C VAL A 194 10.68 -13.18 -12.22
N ASN A 195 11.28 -12.84 -11.08
CA ASN A 195 10.53 -12.32 -9.96
C ASN A 195 10.17 -10.84 -10.23
N LEU A 196 8.92 -10.59 -10.65
CA LEU A 196 8.40 -9.25 -10.96
C LEU A 196 8.49 -8.26 -9.79
N TRP A 197 8.56 -8.76 -8.55
CA TRP A 197 8.80 -7.94 -7.36
C TRP A 197 10.19 -7.28 -7.35
N ASN A 198 11.11 -7.74 -8.20
CA ASN A 198 12.47 -7.21 -8.35
C ASN A 198 12.67 -6.39 -9.65
N ASP A 199 11.71 -6.39 -10.59
CA ASP A 199 11.87 -5.68 -11.88
C ASP A 199 11.90 -4.16 -11.72
N LYS A 200 11.11 -3.63 -10.78
CA LYS A 200 11.04 -2.19 -10.48
C LYS A 200 11.39 -1.94 -9.01
N PRO A 201 12.15 -0.88 -8.71
CA PRO A 201 12.46 -0.51 -7.33
C PRO A 201 11.23 -0.02 -6.57
N GLN A 202 10.22 0.52 -7.25
CA GLN A 202 9.05 1.13 -6.62
C GLN A 202 7.76 0.48 -7.12
N ILE A 203 7.11 -0.27 -6.23
CA ILE A 203 5.95 -1.10 -6.56
C ILE A 203 4.76 -0.73 -5.68
N ILE A 204 3.57 -0.69 -6.28
CA ILE A 204 2.28 -0.68 -5.59
C ILE A 204 1.58 -2.02 -5.88
N THR A 205 1.03 -2.66 -4.85
CA THR A 205 0.22 -3.87 -5.00
C THR A 205 -0.96 -3.86 -4.03
N SER A 206 -1.91 -4.76 -4.24
CA SER A 206 -3.00 -4.95 -3.29
C SER A 206 -2.69 -6.00 -2.23
N MET A 207 -3.18 -5.79 -1.02
CA MET A 207 -3.10 -6.78 0.07
C MET A 207 -3.68 -8.14 -0.36
N ASP A 208 -4.80 -8.11 -1.09
CA ASP A 208 -5.52 -9.31 -1.52
C ASP A 208 -4.85 -10.05 -2.68
N LEU A 209 -4.00 -9.39 -3.45
CA LEU A 209 -3.14 -10.07 -4.43
C LEU A 209 -1.93 -10.68 -3.73
N ALA A 210 -1.24 -9.91 -2.89
CA ALA A 210 0.00 -10.31 -2.25
C ALA A 210 -0.19 -11.46 -1.24
N LYS A 211 -1.37 -11.57 -0.60
CA LYS A 211 -1.66 -12.63 0.38
C LYS A 211 -1.94 -14.01 -0.22
N ARG A 212 -2.24 -14.10 -1.52
CA ARG A 212 -2.69 -15.36 -2.15
C ARG A 212 -1.61 -16.41 -2.07
N ASP A 213 -1.98 -17.66 -1.79
CA ASP A 213 -1.04 -18.78 -1.66
C ASP A 213 -0.16 -18.98 -2.90
N GLU A 214 -0.70 -18.67 -4.10
CA GLU A 214 0.05 -18.75 -5.37
C GLU A 214 1.07 -17.60 -5.54
N ILE A 215 0.85 -16.44 -4.89
CA ILE A 215 1.69 -15.25 -5.04
C ILE A 215 2.66 -15.08 -3.85
N LEU A 216 2.25 -15.43 -2.64
CA LEU A 216 3.02 -15.25 -1.41
C LEU A 216 4.45 -15.84 -1.47
N PRO A 217 4.70 -17.00 -2.11
CA PRO A 217 6.06 -17.50 -2.32
C PRO A 217 6.96 -16.54 -3.11
N SER A 218 6.42 -15.87 -4.14
CA SER A 218 7.16 -14.90 -4.94
C SER A 218 7.52 -13.64 -4.15
N VAL A 219 6.61 -13.16 -3.29
CA VAL A 219 6.85 -12.06 -2.34
C VAL A 219 7.95 -12.45 -1.35
N ARG A 220 7.91 -13.70 -0.85
CA ARG A 220 8.94 -14.24 0.04
C ARG A 220 10.30 -14.37 -0.63
N GLN A 221 10.35 -14.64 -1.94
CA GLN A 221 11.59 -14.72 -2.70
C GLN A 221 12.10 -13.37 -3.24
N ALA A 222 11.31 -12.30 -3.12
CA ALA A 222 11.75 -10.97 -3.52
C ALA A 222 12.96 -10.51 -2.70
N GLU A 223 13.78 -9.61 -3.24
CA GLU A 223 14.78 -8.92 -2.44
C GLU A 223 14.11 -8.04 -1.38
N ASP A 224 14.81 -7.76 -0.29
CA ASP A 224 14.31 -6.91 0.78
C ASP A 224 13.95 -5.51 0.24
N TRP A 225 12.94 -4.90 0.85
CA TRP A 225 12.55 -3.51 0.57
C TRP A 225 13.09 -2.61 1.66
N ASP A 226 13.64 -1.46 1.29
CA ASP A 226 14.11 -0.50 2.28
C ASP A 226 12.93 0.09 3.06
N LEU A 227 11.80 0.34 2.37
CA LEU A 227 10.57 0.85 2.94
C LEU A 227 9.35 0.07 2.45
N VAL A 228 8.55 -0.44 3.39
CA VAL A 228 7.19 -0.93 3.12
C VAL A 228 6.17 0.01 3.76
N ILE A 229 5.21 0.46 2.96
CA ILE A 229 4.06 1.24 3.42
C ILE A 229 2.81 0.38 3.25
N VAL A 230 2.05 0.18 4.33
CA VAL A 230 0.74 -0.51 4.26
C VAL A 230 -0.37 0.47 4.56
N ASP A 231 -1.25 0.69 3.58
CA ASP A 231 -2.46 1.48 3.74
C ASP A 231 -3.64 0.61 4.17
N GLU A 232 -4.57 1.20 4.93
CA GLU A 232 -5.62 0.49 5.66
C GLU A 232 -5.11 -0.72 6.46
N ALA A 233 -3.97 -0.52 7.12
CA ALA A 233 -3.24 -1.55 7.85
C ALA A 233 -4.05 -2.25 8.95
N HIS A 234 -5.17 -1.66 9.41
CA HIS A 234 -6.10 -2.32 10.34
C HIS A 234 -6.67 -3.65 9.82
N ARG A 235 -6.52 -3.93 8.52
CA ARG A 235 -6.86 -5.20 7.88
C ARG A 235 -5.84 -6.31 8.12
N LEU A 236 -4.61 -5.97 8.51
CA LEU A 236 -3.59 -6.91 8.99
C LEU A 236 -3.94 -7.36 10.43
N SER A 237 -5.08 -7.99 10.61
CA SER A 237 -5.61 -8.37 11.92
C SER A 237 -5.52 -9.88 12.16
N ALA A 238 -5.26 -10.27 13.39
CA ALA A 238 -5.33 -11.65 13.87
C ALA A 238 -6.31 -11.72 15.05
N ARG A 239 -7.03 -12.84 15.17
CA ARG A 239 -7.94 -13.06 16.31
C ARG A 239 -7.16 -13.40 17.57
N ASP A 240 -6.19 -14.29 17.42
CA ASP A 240 -5.25 -14.71 18.44
C ASP A 240 -3.95 -15.20 17.78
N THR A 241 -2.98 -15.62 18.59
CA THR A 241 -1.66 -16.09 18.14
C THR A 241 -1.72 -17.38 17.31
N GLU A 242 -2.73 -18.22 17.50
CA GLU A 242 -2.91 -19.50 16.80
C GLU A 242 -3.72 -19.33 15.51
N HIS A 243 -4.68 -18.41 15.51
CA HIS A 243 -5.62 -18.13 14.42
C HIS A 243 -5.27 -16.81 13.70
N LYS A 244 -4.10 -16.79 13.06
CA LYS A 244 -3.64 -15.68 12.23
C LYS A 244 -4.33 -15.69 10.86
N SER A 245 -4.84 -14.53 10.44
CA SER A 245 -5.38 -14.37 9.07
C SER A 245 -4.27 -14.38 8.02
N GLU A 246 -4.62 -14.68 6.76
CA GLU A 246 -3.67 -14.59 5.63
C GLU A 246 -3.05 -13.19 5.50
N ARG A 247 -3.86 -12.14 5.70
CA ARG A 247 -3.41 -10.75 5.70
C ARG A 247 -2.40 -10.49 6.82
N TYR A 248 -2.64 -11.02 8.02
CA TYR A 248 -1.70 -10.89 9.12
C TYR A 248 -0.37 -11.61 8.81
N ARG A 249 -0.42 -12.83 8.26
CA ARG A 249 0.79 -13.56 7.83
C ARG A 249 1.59 -12.81 6.76
N LEU A 250 0.91 -12.15 5.82
CA LEU A 250 1.55 -11.22 4.88
C LEU A 250 2.24 -10.08 5.63
N GLY A 251 1.57 -9.48 6.62
CA GLY A 251 2.16 -8.44 7.48
C GLY A 251 3.44 -8.90 8.19
N GLU A 252 3.46 -10.12 8.75
CA GLU A 252 4.65 -10.70 9.38
C GLU A 252 5.81 -10.87 8.38
N LEU A 253 5.50 -11.38 7.19
CA LEU A 253 6.48 -11.50 6.11
C LEU A 253 7.05 -10.14 5.71
N LEU A 254 6.19 -9.13 5.53
CA LEU A 254 6.62 -7.78 5.13
C LEU A 254 7.48 -7.11 6.19
N ARG A 255 7.14 -7.29 7.48
CA ARG A 255 7.96 -6.81 8.61
C ARG A 255 9.38 -7.36 8.56
N GLU A 256 9.54 -8.64 8.24
CA GLU A 256 10.85 -9.30 8.15
C GLU A 256 11.65 -8.86 6.92
N LYS A 257 10.95 -8.53 5.83
CA LYS A 257 11.52 -8.11 4.54
C LYS A 257 11.85 -6.62 4.44
N THR A 258 11.80 -5.87 5.55
CA THR A 258 12.01 -4.42 5.48
C THR A 258 12.68 -3.77 6.69
N ALA A 259 13.50 -2.76 6.43
CA ALA A 259 14.11 -1.91 7.45
C ALA A 259 13.11 -0.88 7.99
N HIS A 260 12.39 -0.20 7.11
CA HIS A 260 11.38 0.81 7.43
C HIS A 260 9.97 0.27 7.16
N PHE A 261 9.09 0.34 8.17
CA PHE A 261 7.74 -0.21 8.06
C PHE A 261 6.70 0.81 8.53
N LEU A 262 5.96 1.38 7.60
CA LEU A 262 4.94 2.39 7.88
C LEU A 262 3.54 1.80 7.72
N LEU A 263 2.81 1.71 8.82
CA LEU A 263 1.42 1.28 8.83
C LEU A 263 0.51 2.50 8.90
N LEU A 264 -0.43 2.60 7.96
CA LEU A 264 -1.39 3.71 7.86
C LEU A 264 -2.80 3.18 8.10
N THR A 265 -3.56 3.81 8.98
CA THR A 265 -4.96 3.48 9.19
C THR A 265 -5.72 4.66 9.80
N ALA A 266 -7.04 4.71 9.63
CA ALA A 266 -7.88 5.60 10.43
C ALA A 266 -8.46 4.90 11.68
N THR A 267 -8.47 3.57 11.68
CA THR A 267 -9.19 2.74 12.65
C THR A 267 -8.28 1.62 13.16
N PRO A 268 -7.33 1.93 14.06
CA PRO A 268 -6.28 0.98 14.45
C PRO A 268 -6.78 -0.22 15.26
N HIS A 269 -7.98 -0.14 15.87
CA HIS A 269 -8.57 -1.25 16.61
C HIS A 269 -10.11 -1.23 16.53
N LYS A 270 -10.74 -2.40 16.68
CA LYS A 270 -12.19 -2.54 16.81
C LYS A 270 -12.68 -2.56 18.27
N GLY A 271 -11.81 -2.22 19.23
CA GLY A 271 -12.09 -2.29 20.67
C GLY A 271 -11.63 -3.57 21.36
N ASP A 272 -10.91 -4.44 20.63
CA ASP A 272 -10.27 -5.65 21.17
C ASP A 272 -8.77 -5.36 21.46
N PRO A 273 -8.35 -5.33 22.73
CA PRO A 273 -6.97 -5.07 23.11
C PRO A 273 -5.98 -6.13 22.63
N THR A 274 -6.39 -7.41 22.57
CA THR A 274 -5.52 -8.51 22.14
C THR A 274 -5.20 -8.38 20.65
N ASN A 275 -6.23 -8.14 19.85
CA ASN A 275 -6.08 -7.88 18.41
C ASN A 275 -5.18 -6.65 18.16
N PHE A 276 -5.37 -5.59 18.94
CA PHE A 276 -4.54 -4.39 18.83
C PHE A 276 -3.07 -4.66 19.21
N SER A 277 -2.81 -5.48 20.23
CA SER A 277 -1.45 -5.89 20.59
C SER A 277 -0.77 -6.68 19.47
N LEU A 278 -1.46 -7.68 18.91
CA LEU A 278 -0.96 -8.42 17.74
C LEU A 278 -0.67 -7.48 16.56
N PHE A 279 -1.56 -6.51 16.31
CA PHE A 279 -1.33 -5.53 15.27
C PHE A 279 -0.07 -4.67 15.50
N LEU A 280 0.21 -4.27 16.74
CA LEU A 280 1.45 -3.56 17.08
C LEU A 280 2.70 -4.43 17.01
N GLN A 281 2.59 -5.75 17.23
CA GLN A 281 3.70 -6.71 17.04
C GLN A 281 4.18 -6.80 15.59
N LEU A 282 3.39 -6.32 14.62
CA LEU A 282 3.85 -6.15 13.25
C LEU A 282 4.92 -5.05 13.12
N LEU A 283 4.96 -4.07 14.03
CA LEU A 283 6.03 -3.08 14.07
C LEU A 283 7.26 -3.60 14.80
N ASP A 284 7.04 -4.20 15.98
CA ASP A 284 8.10 -4.77 16.81
C ASP A 284 7.51 -5.87 17.70
N GLN A 285 7.97 -7.10 17.50
CA GLN A 285 7.45 -8.27 18.23
C GLN A 285 7.83 -8.26 19.70
N GLU A 286 9.03 -7.77 20.02
CA GLU A 286 9.60 -7.85 21.37
C GLU A 286 9.06 -6.72 22.24
N ALA A 287 8.94 -5.51 21.67
CA ALA A 287 8.44 -4.35 22.40
C ALA A 287 6.94 -4.47 22.78
N TYR A 288 6.14 -5.17 21.96
CA TYR A 288 4.67 -5.18 22.06
C TYR A 288 4.06 -6.55 22.35
N ALA A 289 4.83 -7.43 23.01
CA ALA A 289 4.40 -8.79 23.33
C ALA A 289 3.24 -8.87 24.35
N ASP A 290 3.03 -7.86 25.19
CA ASP A 290 1.96 -7.83 26.21
C ASP A 290 1.05 -6.59 26.04
N VAL A 291 -0.25 -6.77 26.29
CA VAL A 291 -1.25 -5.70 26.28
C VAL A 291 -0.95 -4.67 27.38
N LYS A 292 -0.43 -5.11 28.54
CA LYS A 292 -0.10 -4.21 29.65
C LYS A 292 1.02 -3.24 29.30
N SER A 293 2.10 -3.71 28.65
CA SER A 293 3.21 -2.84 28.26
C SER A 293 2.77 -1.78 27.25
N ILE A 294 1.87 -2.14 26.33
CA ILE A 294 1.26 -1.19 25.39
C ILE A 294 0.43 -0.15 26.13
N HIS A 295 -0.42 -0.58 27.07
CA HIS A 295 -1.26 0.33 27.83
C HIS A 295 -0.42 1.32 28.64
N ASP A 296 0.59 0.83 29.37
CA ASP A 296 1.51 1.66 30.16
C ASP A 296 2.28 2.65 29.27
N ALA A 297 2.76 2.22 28.10
CA ALA A 297 3.45 3.08 27.15
C ALA A 297 2.52 4.16 26.56
N MET A 298 1.25 3.83 26.31
CA MET A 298 0.23 4.78 25.85
C MET A 298 -0.13 5.80 26.94
N GLU A 299 -0.31 5.35 28.20
CA GLU A 299 -0.62 6.24 29.33
C GLU A 299 0.52 7.21 29.63
N ARG A 300 1.77 6.73 29.55
CA ARG A 300 2.97 7.56 29.75
C ARG A 300 3.28 8.47 28.56
N ARG A 301 2.53 8.36 27.44
CA ARG A 301 2.80 9.03 26.16
C ARG A 301 4.20 8.72 25.60
N GLU A 302 4.70 7.54 25.92
CA GLU A 302 6.02 7.03 25.50
C GLU A 302 5.90 6.04 24.33
N ALA A 303 4.70 5.87 23.76
CA ALA A 303 4.45 5.04 22.58
C ALA A 303 5.13 5.63 21.33
N ALA A 304 6.45 5.50 21.26
CA ALA A 304 7.32 6.14 20.27
C ALA A 304 7.06 5.69 18.83
N CYS A 305 6.29 4.61 18.61
CA CYS A 305 5.94 4.09 17.28
C CYS A 305 4.48 4.34 16.88
N TYR A 306 3.69 5.08 17.68
CA TYR A 306 2.25 5.24 17.47
C TYR A 306 1.83 6.70 17.54
N LEU A 307 1.08 7.15 16.54
CA LEU A 307 0.48 8.49 16.54
C LEU A 307 -0.96 8.42 16.07
N ARG A 308 -1.87 9.00 16.85
CA ARG A 308 -3.29 9.12 16.52
C ARG A 308 -3.80 10.52 16.85
N ARG A 309 -4.29 11.21 15.83
CA ARG A 309 -4.97 12.50 15.97
C ARG A 309 -6.35 12.44 15.37
N THR A 310 -7.31 13.00 16.09
CA THR A 310 -8.69 13.15 15.63
C THR A 310 -8.87 14.45 14.86
N LYS A 311 -9.91 14.54 14.03
CA LYS A 311 -10.23 15.77 13.29
C LYS A 311 -10.36 17.02 14.17
N GLU A 312 -10.76 16.85 15.43
CA GLU A 312 -11.02 17.95 16.35
C GLU A 312 -9.75 18.69 16.81
N VAL A 313 -8.60 18.03 16.74
CA VAL A 313 -7.30 18.59 17.13
C VAL A 313 -6.48 19.09 15.93
N MET A 314 -6.98 18.91 14.70
CA MET A 314 -6.30 19.33 13.48
C MET A 314 -6.54 20.82 13.21
N LEU A 315 -5.45 21.55 13.03
CA LEU A 315 -5.43 23.00 12.87
C LEU A 315 -4.83 23.38 11.52
N ASP A 316 -5.29 24.48 10.98
CA ASP A 316 -4.62 25.22 9.90
C ASP A 316 -3.49 26.09 10.50
N PHE A 317 -2.57 26.55 9.66
CA PHE A 317 -1.52 27.47 10.11
C PHE A 317 -2.13 28.73 10.72
N PRO A 318 -1.49 29.30 11.76
CA PRO A 318 -1.91 30.57 12.32
C PRO A 318 -2.00 31.64 11.23
N LYS A 319 -3.11 32.37 11.20
CA LYS A 319 -3.31 33.52 10.32
C LYS A 319 -3.25 34.81 11.14
N PRO A 320 -2.69 35.90 10.58
CA PRO A 320 -2.65 37.18 11.27
C PRO A 320 -4.08 37.72 11.45
N GLN A 321 -4.34 38.25 12.63
CA GLN A 321 -5.61 38.88 13.01
C GLN A 321 -5.50 40.41 12.96
N PRO A 322 -6.62 41.14 12.85
CA PRO A 322 -6.62 42.61 12.84
C PRO A 322 -6.02 43.25 14.11
N ASP A 323 -6.00 42.53 15.23
CA ASP A 323 -5.42 42.96 16.51
C ASP A 323 -3.90 42.70 16.61
N GLY A 324 -3.26 42.22 15.54
CA GLY A 324 -1.84 41.87 15.49
C GLY A 324 -1.50 40.50 16.09
N THR A 325 -2.48 39.75 16.61
CA THR A 325 -2.27 38.39 17.11
C THR A 325 -2.31 37.36 15.99
N TRP A 326 -1.76 36.17 16.25
CA TRP A 326 -1.83 35.04 15.32
C TRP A 326 -2.73 33.97 15.91
N LYS A 327 -3.71 33.49 15.13
CA LYS A 327 -4.65 32.48 15.60
C LYS A 327 -4.75 31.34 14.60
N ALA A 328 -4.54 30.12 15.10
CA ALA A 328 -4.80 28.91 14.34
C ALA A 328 -6.31 28.66 14.25
N ALA A 329 -6.77 28.31 13.05
CA ALA A 329 -8.17 27.93 12.80
C ALA A 329 -8.31 26.41 12.84
N LYS A 330 -9.47 25.90 13.30
CA LYS A 330 -9.77 24.48 13.18
C LYS A 330 -9.95 24.10 11.71
N LEU A 331 -9.34 23.00 11.31
CA LEU A 331 -9.41 22.53 9.93
C LEU A 331 -10.79 21.94 9.59
N PHE A 332 -11.43 21.29 10.57
CA PHE A 332 -12.73 20.65 10.40
C PHE A 332 -13.79 21.29 11.29
N THR A 333 -15.00 21.39 10.75
CA THR A 333 -16.19 21.74 11.53
C THR A 333 -16.55 20.62 12.49
N LYS A 334 -17.10 20.97 13.65
CA LYS A 334 -17.55 19.99 14.63
C LYS A 334 -18.70 19.14 14.06
N ARG A 335 -18.55 17.81 14.06
CA ARG A 335 -19.59 16.87 13.64
C ARG A 335 -20.47 16.53 14.82
N ILE A 336 -21.78 16.78 14.72
CA ILE A 336 -22.78 16.38 15.71
C ILE A 336 -23.67 15.32 15.04
N PRO A 337 -23.44 14.01 15.29
CA PRO A 337 -24.21 12.96 14.65
C PRO A 337 -25.60 12.85 15.28
N HIS A 338 -26.64 12.82 14.45
CA HIS A 338 -28.01 12.51 14.84
C HIS A 338 -28.43 11.18 14.24
N THR A 339 -28.73 10.20 15.09
CA THR A 339 -29.19 8.88 14.66
C THR A 339 -30.71 8.84 14.72
N VAL A 340 -31.34 8.52 13.59
CA VAL A 340 -32.79 8.43 13.47
C VAL A 340 -33.17 6.98 13.28
N ALA A 341 -33.86 6.41 14.27
CA ALA A 341 -34.38 5.05 14.18
C ALA A 341 -35.60 5.00 13.26
N PHE A 342 -35.71 3.93 12.48
CA PHE A 342 -36.88 3.62 11.66
C PHE A 342 -37.12 2.11 11.64
N SER A 343 -38.33 1.70 11.30
CA SER A 343 -38.72 0.30 11.10
C SER A 343 -39.37 0.17 9.74
N LEU A 344 -39.07 -0.91 9.02
CA LEU A 344 -39.70 -1.22 7.74
C LEU A 344 -41.13 -1.69 8.00
N GLU A 345 -42.11 -1.05 7.35
CA GLU A 345 -43.53 -1.33 7.50
C GLU A 345 -44.23 -1.26 6.14
N GLY A 346 -45.42 -1.87 6.06
CA GLY A 346 -46.28 -1.79 4.87
C GLY A 346 -45.63 -2.37 3.60
N PRO A 347 -45.87 -1.74 2.42
CA PRO A 347 -45.39 -2.23 1.12
C PRO A 347 -43.88 -2.44 1.03
N GLU A 348 -43.08 -1.61 1.73
CA GLU A 348 -41.62 -1.74 1.74
C GLU A 348 -41.19 -3.04 2.45
N MET A 349 -41.83 -3.42 3.55
CA MET A 349 -41.55 -4.67 4.25
C MET A 349 -42.03 -5.89 3.46
N GLU A 350 -43.15 -5.77 2.75
CA GLU A 350 -43.66 -6.82 1.87
C GLU A 350 -42.69 -7.11 0.72
N LEU A 351 -42.15 -6.06 0.09
CA LEU A 351 -41.11 -6.18 -0.94
C LEU A 351 -39.85 -6.85 -0.37
N TYR A 352 -39.45 -6.49 0.86
CA TYR A 352 -38.28 -7.08 1.51
C TYR A 352 -38.43 -8.58 1.70
N ARG A 353 -39.60 -9.01 2.18
CA ARG A 353 -39.94 -10.43 2.34
C ARG A 353 -39.98 -11.13 0.99
N ALA A 354 -40.59 -10.51 -0.03
CA ALA A 354 -40.70 -11.10 -1.37
C ALA A 354 -39.33 -11.35 -2.01
N VAL A 355 -38.41 -10.38 -1.94
CA VAL A 355 -37.02 -10.55 -2.43
C VAL A 355 -36.28 -11.62 -1.64
N THR A 356 -36.46 -11.63 -0.31
CA THR A 356 -35.84 -12.65 0.57
C THR A 356 -36.32 -14.06 0.19
N HIS A 357 -37.62 -14.24 -0.03
CA HIS A 357 -38.18 -15.54 -0.44
C HIS A 357 -37.74 -15.96 -1.84
N TYR A 358 -37.65 -15.02 -2.79
CA TYR A 358 -37.12 -15.30 -4.12
C TYR A 358 -35.72 -15.90 -4.05
N VAL A 359 -34.80 -15.25 -3.34
CA VAL A 359 -33.42 -15.73 -3.29
C VAL A 359 -33.27 -17.02 -2.48
N GLN A 360 -34.03 -17.17 -1.39
CA GLN A 360 -34.10 -18.44 -0.66
C GLN A 360 -34.50 -19.60 -1.58
N ARG A 361 -35.54 -19.42 -2.41
CA ARG A 361 -35.97 -20.44 -3.38
C ARG A 361 -34.88 -20.76 -4.39
N GLN A 362 -34.17 -19.76 -4.92
CA GLN A 362 -33.06 -20.00 -5.85
C GLN A 362 -31.89 -20.75 -5.18
N SER A 363 -31.60 -20.44 -3.91
CA SER A 363 -30.55 -21.12 -3.15
C SER A 363 -30.91 -22.58 -2.89
N THR A 364 -32.16 -22.87 -2.49
CA THR A 364 -32.65 -24.24 -2.30
C THR A 364 -32.57 -25.05 -3.59
N ARG A 365 -33.01 -24.49 -4.73
CA ARG A 365 -32.91 -25.15 -6.05
C ARG A 365 -31.47 -25.47 -6.44
N ALA A 366 -30.53 -24.56 -6.16
CA ALA A 366 -29.12 -24.79 -6.43
C ALA A 366 -28.54 -25.92 -5.56
N ALA A 367 -28.93 -25.97 -4.27
CA ALA A 367 -28.53 -27.04 -3.37
C ALA A 367 -29.11 -28.42 -3.78
N GLU A 368 -30.38 -28.47 -4.19
CA GLU A 368 -31.03 -29.69 -4.70
C GLU A 368 -30.36 -30.26 -5.96
N SER A 369 -29.75 -29.39 -6.76
CA SER A 369 -28.98 -29.79 -7.95
C SER A 369 -27.57 -30.30 -7.65
N GLY A 370 -27.14 -30.34 -6.38
CA GLY A 370 -25.80 -30.77 -5.95
C GLY A 370 -24.69 -29.74 -6.20
N ASP A 371 -25.02 -28.50 -6.56
CA ASP A 371 -24.06 -27.44 -6.88
C ASP A 371 -23.88 -26.47 -5.70
N GLU A 372 -23.08 -26.89 -4.71
CA GLU A 372 -22.80 -26.08 -3.51
C GLU A 372 -22.14 -24.74 -3.82
N ARG A 373 -21.29 -24.68 -4.86
CA ARG A 373 -20.59 -23.44 -5.24
C ARG A 373 -21.59 -22.43 -5.79
N ARG A 374 -22.55 -22.88 -6.59
CA ARG A 374 -23.66 -22.05 -7.06
C ARG A 374 -24.60 -21.62 -5.95
N ALA A 375 -24.93 -22.50 -5.00
CA ALA A 375 -25.76 -22.14 -3.86
C ALA A 375 -25.13 -20.98 -3.05
N ARG A 376 -23.79 -21.01 -2.87
CA ARG A 376 -23.03 -19.90 -2.26
C ARG A 376 -23.07 -18.62 -3.11
N ALA A 377 -22.92 -18.72 -4.43
CA ALA A 377 -23.01 -17.55 -5.32
C ALA A 377 -24.40 -16.91 -5.29
N VAL A 378 -25.46 -17.70 -5.23
CA VAL A 378 -26.84 -17.21 -5.05
C VAL A 378 -27.00 -16.51 -3.70
N GLY A 379 -26.44 -17.08 -2.62
CA GLY A 379 -26.41 -16.44 -1.30
C GLY A 379 -25.66 -15.10 -1.30
N PHE A 380 -24.57 -15.00 -2.07
CA PHE A 380 -23.85 -13.73 -2.24
C PHE A 380 -24.70 -12.66 -2.94
N ILE A 381 -25.37 -13.03 -4.04
CA ILE A 381 -26.31 -12.12 -4.73
C ILE A 381 -27.47 -11.71 -3.81
N MET A 382 -27.94 -12.60 -2.92
CA MET A 382 -28.94 -12.26 -1.89
C MET A 382 -28.52 -11.08 -1.04
N ALA A 383 -27.31 -11.15 -0.48
CA ALA A 383 -26.77 -10.11 0.37
C ALA A 383 -26.66 -8.77 -0.39
N MET A 384 -26.35 -8.82 -1.69
CA MET A 384 -26.30 -7.64 -2.55
C MET A 384 -27.68 -7.02 -2.79
N TYR A 385 -28.71 -7.82 -3.08
CA TYR A 385 -30.08 -7.30 -3.26
C TYR A 385 -30.64 -6.73 -1.96
N GLN A 386 -30.37 -7.37 -0.81
CA GLN A 386 -30.75 -6.83 0.50
C GLN A 386 -30.02 -5.53 0.83
N ARG A 387 -28.70 -5.44 0.57
CA ARG A 387 -27.93 -4.19 0.75
C ARG A 387 -28.47 -3.06 -0.12
N ARG A 388 -28.82 -3.34 -1.38
CA ARG A 388 -29.41 -2.33 -2.30
C ARG A 388 -30.78 -1.88 -1.86
N MET A 389 -31.62 -2.80 -1.41
CA MET A 389 -32.93 -2.47 -0.85
C MET A 389 -32.80 -1.58 0.41
N ALA A 390 -31.87 -1.92 1.31
CA ALA A 390 -31.59 -1.08 2.48
C ALA A 390 -31.08 0.32 2.09
N SER A 391 -30.55 0.49 0.88
CA SER A 391 -30.15 1.79 0.32
C SER A 391 -31.35 2.55 -0.26
N SER A 392 -32.02 1.99 -1.28
CA SER A 392 -33.20 2.54 -1.94
C SER A 392 -33.91 1.46 -2.78
N THR A 393 -35.24 1.53 -2.86
CA THR A 393 -36.06 0.63 -3.69
C THR A 393 -35.66 0.72 -5.17
N HIS A 394 -35.31 1.92 -5.64
CA HIS A 394 -34.81 2.15 -6.99
C HIS A 394 -33.58 1.30 -7.34
N SER A 395 -32.64 1.21 -6.40
CA SER A 395 -31.41 0.43 -6.59
C SER A 395 -31.69 -1.07 -6.73
N LEU A 396 -32.62 -1.58 -5.92
CA LEU A 396 -33.10 -2.96 -6.03
C LEU A 396 -33.77 -3.20 -7.38
N ARG A 397 -34.70 -2.33 -7.81
CA ARG A 397 -35.42 -2.48 -9.08
C ARG A 397 -34.49 -2.52 -10.28
N GLN A 398 -33.49 -1.64 -10.32
CA GLN A 398 -32.45 -1.65 -11.37
C GLN A 398 -31.65 -2.96 -11.39
N SER A 399 -31.43 -3.58 -10.23
CA SER A 399 -30.75 -4.88 -10.12
C SER A 399 -31.60 -6.00 -10.70
N LEU A 400 -32.87 -6.04 -10.32
CA LEU A 400 -33.84 -7.00 -10.82
C LEU A 400 -34.04 -6.85 -12.34
N PHE A 401 -34.07 -5.62 -12.86
CA PHE A 401 -34.19 -5.36 -14.30
C PHE A 401 -32.97 -5.86 -15.08
N ARG A 402 -31.75 -5.64 -14.56
CA ARG A 402 -30.52 -6.18 -15.16
C ARG A 402 -30.55 -7.70 -15.20
N ARG A 403 -30.97 -8.35 -14.11
CA ARG A 403 -31.16 -9.81 -14.07
C ARG A 403 -32.21 -10.30 -15.05
N GLN A 404 -33.36 -9.62 -15.14
CA GLN A 404 -34.42 -9.97 -16.12
C GLN A 404 -33.89 -9.89 -17.56
N LYS A 405 -33.13 -8.83 -17.88
CA LYS A 405 -32.52 -8.67 -19.21
C LYS A 405 -31.55 -9.80 -19.53
N ALA A 406 -30.70 -10.19 -18.57
CA ALA A 406 -29.78 -11.31 -18.74
C ALA A 406 -30.51 -12.64 -18.97
N LEU A 407 -31.57 -12.91 -18.21
CA LEU A 407 -32.40 -14.11 -18.39
C LEU A 407 -33.11 -14.16 -19.75
N LYS A 408 -33.64 -13.03 -20.23
CA LYS A 408 -34.26 -12.92 -21.57
C LYS A 408 -33.24 -13.23 -22.68
N GLN A 409 -32.04 -12.66 -22.58
CA GLN A 409 -30.95 -12.94 -23.53
C GLN A 409 -30.53 -14.41 -23.54
N LEU A 410 -30.46 -15.06 -22.36
CA LEU A 410 -30.21 -16.50 -22.30
C LEU A 410 -31.34 -17.32 -22.93
N LEU A 411 -32.60 -16.94 -22.73
CA LEU A 411 -33.75 -17.67 -23.30
C LEU A 411 -33.71 -17.65 -24.84
N GLU A 412 -33.29 -16.52 -25.43
CA GLU A 412 -33.08 -16.36 -26.87
C GLU A 412 -31.86 -17.16 -27.37
N THR A 413 -30.82 -17.28 -26.56
CA THR A 413 -29.54 -17.92 -26.90
C THR A 413 -29.42 -19.36 -26.37
N ALA A 414 -30.52 -19.92 -25.84
CA ALA A 414 -30.54 -21.15 -25.03
C ALA A 414 -29.95 -22.40 -25.73
N ASN A 415 -29.93 -22.41 -27.07
CA ASN A 415 -29.36 -23.51 -27.86
C ASN A 415 -27.83 -23.45 -28.01
N GLN A 416 -27.15 -22.41 -27.53
CA GLN A 416 -25.71 -22.17 -27.76
C GLN A 416 -24.85 -22.09 -26.48
N LEU A 417 -25.44 -22.25 -25.30
CA LEU A 417 -24.73 -22.05 -24.03
C LEU A 417 -24.10 -23.36 -23.55
N GLY A 418 -22.76 -23.42 -23.65
CA GLY A 418 -21.95 -24.40 -22.90
C GLY A 418 -21.94 -24.10 -21.40
N GLU A 419 -21.24 -24.93 -20.62
CA GLU A 419 -21.08 -24.68 -19.19
C GLU A 419 -20.33 -23.36 -18.95
N ILE A 420 -21.01 -22.40 -18.30
CA ILE A 420 -20.36 -21.18 -17.83
C ILE A 420 -19.56 -21.56 -16.57
N PRO A 421 -18.22 -21.43 -16.57
CA PRO A 421 -17.42 -21.73 -15.41
C PRO A 421 -17.79 -20.78 -14.26
N MET A 422 -17.86 -21.33 -13.03
CA MET A 422 -18.20 -20.57 -11.84
C MET A 422 -17.03 -19.64 -11.48
N PRO A 423 -17.22 -18.31 -11.42
CA PRO A 423 -16.19 -17.38 -10.93
C PRO A 423 -15.97 -17.56 -9.42
N ASP A 424 -14.81 -17.12 -8.91
CA ASP A 424 -14.58 -17.10 -7.47
C ASP A 424 -15.51 -16.12 -6.77
N ILE A 425 -16.11 -16.54 -5.67
CA ILE A 425 -17.04 -15.70 -4.91
C ILE A 425 -16.20 -14.82 -4.00
N PRO A 426 -16.22 -13.49 -4.17
CA PRO A 426 -15.45 -12.60 -3.32
C PRO A 426 -16.04 -12.62 -1.91
N THR A 427 -15.17 -12.48 -0.91
CA THR A 427 -15.59 -12.12 0.44
C THR A 427 -16.20 -10.72 0.46
N GLN A 428 -16.96 -10.41 1.50
CA GLN A 428 -17.58 -9.09 1.65
C GLN A 428 -16.55 -7.95 1.70
N GLU A 429 -15.37 -8.22 2.28
CA GLU A 429 -14.28 -7.26 2.34
C GLU A 429 -13.66 -7.03 0.96
N GLU A 430 -13.35 -8.10 0.20
CA GLU A 430 -12.86 -8.01 -1.18
C GLU A 430 -13.83 -7.22 -2.06
N TRP A 431 -15.14 -7.46 -1.91
CA TRP A 431 -16.17 -6.71 -2.63
C TRP A 431 -16.14 -5.20 -2.33
N ASP A 432 -16.01 -4.86 -1.06
CA ASP A 432 -15.96 -3.46 -0.61
C ASP A 432 -14.64 -2.77 -1.05
N GLU A 433 -13.63 -3.51 -1.53
CA GLU A 433 -12.35 -3.00 -2.07
C GLU A 433 -12.29 -2.87 -3.59
N MET A 434 -13.11 -3.63 -4.31
CA MET A 434 -13.19 -3.53 -5.77
C MET A 434 -13.59 -2.12 -6.19
N ASP A 435 -13.00 -1.63 -7.28
CA ASP A 435 -13.51 -0.41 -7.91
C ASP A 435 -14.91 -0.66 -8.53
N ASP A 436 -15.62 0.42 -8.86
CA ASP A 436 -17.01 0.28 -9.34
C ASP A 436 -17.11 -0.52 -10.65
N ALA A 437 -16.09 -0.47 -11.51
CA ALA A 437 -16.05 -1.22 -12.77
C ALA A 437 -15.75 -2.70 -12.54
N GLU A 438 -14.85 -3.02 -11.60
CA GLU A 438 -14.52 -4.38 -11.17
C GLU A 438 -15.73 -5.02 -10.48
N ARG A 439 -16.39 -4.30 -9.56
CA ARG A 439 -17.64 -4.75 -8.93
C ARG A 439 -18.69 -5.08 -9.98
N GLU A 440 -18.91 -4.16 -10.93
CA GLU A 440 -19.91 -4.37 -11.97
C GLU A 440 -19.57 -5.58 -12.85
N THR A 441 -18.29 -5.77 -13.20
CA THR A 441 -17.83 -6.92 -13.97
C THR A 441 -18.05 -8.21 -13.19
N ARG A 442 -17.64 -8.25 -11.92
CA ARG A 442 -17.76 -9.42 -11.07
C ARG A 442 -19.20 -9.79 -10.76
N GLU A 443 -20.04 -8.78 -10.55
CA GLU A 443 -21.49 -8.95 -10.41
C GLU A 443 -22.07 -9.62 -11.64
N ARG A 444 -21.75 -9.12 -12.84
CA ARG A 444 -22.25 -9.68 -14.10
C ARG A 444 -21.80 -11.11 -14.30
N GLU A 445 -20.57 -11.46 -13.93
CA GLU A 445 -20.06 -12.83 -13.97
C GLU A 445 -20.83 -13.75 -13.03
N LEU A 446 -21.01 -13.36 -11.77
CA LEU A 446 -21.75 -14.12 -10.76
C LEU A 446 -23.22 -14.27 -11.15
N GLU A 447 -23.87 -13.16 -11.56
CA GLU A 447 -25.24 -13.19 -12.03
C GLU A 447 -25.39 -14.19 -13.17
N ARG A 448 -24.51 -14.14 -14.18
CA ARG A 448 -24.49 -15.08 -15.31
C ARG A 448 -24.30 -16.53 -14.88
N ALA A 449 -23.37 -16.80 -13.98
CA ALA A 449 -23.08 -18.15 -13.49
C ALA A 449 -24.24 -18.74 -12.66
N THR A 450 -25.08 -17.90 -12.06
CA THR A 450 -26.25 -18.34 -11.27
C THR A 450 -27.53 -18.57 -12.09
N LEU A 451 -27.56 -18.27 -13.39
CA LEU A 451 -28.78 -18.33 -14.21
C LEU A 451 -29.27 -19.77 -14.45
N ALA A 452 -30.58 -20.00 -14.36
CA ALA A 452 -31.18 -21.33 -14.48
C ALA A 452 -30.79 -22.03 -15.81
N ARG A 453 -30.48 -23.33 -15.75
CA ARG A 453 -29.98 -24.09 -16.92
C ARG A 453 -31.09 -24.74 -17.75
N ARG A 454 -32.31 -24.87 -17.22
CA ARG A 454 -33.45 -25.49 -17.90
C ARG A 454 -34.45 -24.43 -18.33
N LYS A 455 -34.94 -24.53 -19.56
CA LYS A 455 -35.92 -23.60 -20.14
C LYS A 455 -37.17 -23.38 -19.26
N PRO A 456 -37.82 -24.41 -18.68
CA PRO A 456 -38.97 -24.21 -17.80
C PRO A 456 -38.63 -23.42 -16.53
N ASP A 457 -37.42 -23.60 -16.00
CA ASP A 457 -36.97 -22.89 -14.80
C ASP A 457 -36.66 -21.42 -15.11
N LEU A 458 -36.11 -21.13 -16.30
CA LEU A 458 -35.88 -19.77 -16.79
C LEU A 458 -37.19 -18.99 -16.96
N GLU A 459 -38.21 -19.60 -17.57
CA GLU A 459 -39.52 -18.98 -17.76
C GLU A 459 -40.21 -18.70 -16.41
N ALA A 460 -40.11 -19.63 -15.46
CA ALA A 460 -40.63 -19.44 -14.10
C ALA A 460 -39.90 -18.32 -13.36
N GLU A 461 -38.57 -18.26 -13.45
CA GLU A 461 -37.76 -17.20 -12.82
C GLU A 461 -38.05 -15.82 -13.44
N LEU A 462 -38.22 -15.74 -14.76
CA LEU A 462 -38.58 -14.50 -15.45
C LEU A 462 -39.91 -13.93 -14.96
N LYS A 463 -40.91 -14.79 -14.74
CA LYS A 463 -42.21 -14.37 -14.20
C LYS A 463 -42.06 -13.82 -12.78
N GLU A 464 -41.34 -14.53 -11.92
CA GLU A 464 -41.12 -14.13 -10.53
C GLU A 464 -40.37 -12.79 -10.42
N ILE A 465 -39.32 -12.59 -11.23
CA ILE A 465 -38.60 -11.32 -11.27
C ILE A 465 -39.48 -10.19 -11.81
N ALA A 466 -40.35 -10.46 -12.79
CA ALA A 466 -41.29 -9.45 -13.29
C ALA A 466 -42.26 -8.98 -12.19
N GLU A 467 -42.76 -9.92 -11.37
CA GLU A 467 -43.61 -9.61 -10.20
C GLU A 467 -42.86 -8.76 -9.16
N LEU A 468 -41.59 -9.06 -8.89
CA LEU A 468 -40.75 -8.27 -7.98
C LEU A 468 -40.45 -6.86 -8.52
N ILE A 469 -40.22 -6.72 -9.83
CA ILE A 469 -40.00 -5.41 -10.47
C ILE A 469 -41.26 -4.55 -10.35
N ASP A 470 -42.44 -5.12 -10.62
CA ASP A 470 -43.72 -4.41 -10.47
C ASP A 470 -43.99 -4.01 -9.02
N HIS A 471 -43.70 -4.90 -8.07
CA HIS A 471 -43.81 -4.59 -6.65
C HIS A 471 -42.86 -3.45 -6.24
N ALA A 472 -41.59 -3.49 -6.68
CA ALA A 472 -40.64 -2.41 -6.42
C ALA A 472 -41.11 -1.07 -7.04
N GLN A 473 -41.66 -1.10 -8.25
CA GLN A 473 -42.22 0.08 -8.91
C GLN A 473 -43.40 0.67 -8.12
N ARG A 474 -44.32 -0.18 -7.62
CA ARG A 474 -45.44 0.27 -6.78
C ARG A 474 -44.99 0.94 -5.47
N VAL A 475 -43.92 0.43 -4.85
CA VAL A 475 -43.33 1.03 -3.64
C VAL A 475 -42.71 2.39 -3.95
N GLU A 476 -41.98 2.51 -5.07
CA GLU A 476 -41.42 3.79 -5.55
C GLU A 476 -42.52 4.82 -5.84
N ASP A 477 -43.53 4.45 -6.64
CA ASP A 477 -44.60 5.35 -7.09
C ASP A 477 -45.52 5.79 -5.94
N GLY A 478 -45.70 4.93 -4.93
CA GLY A 478 -46.46 5.25 -3.73
C GLY A 478 -45.79 6.29 -2.83
N GLY A 479 -44.52 6.62 -3.06
CA GLY A 479 -43.77 7.55 -2.20
C GLY A 479 -43.61 7.05 -0.75
N HIS A 480 -43.86 5.76 -0.50
CA HIS A 480 -43.94 5.15 0.82
C HIS A 480 -42.58 4.63 1.33
N GLU A 481 -41.46 5.14 0.81
CA GLU A 481 -40.15 4.82 1.39
C GLU A 481 -40.03 5.48 2.78
N ILE A 482 -40.14 4.66 3.84
CA ILE A 482 -40.13 5.13 5.23
C ILE A 482 -38.78 5.78 5.52
N LYS A 483 -37.71 5.17 5.02
CA LYS A 483 -36.35 5.69 5.15
C LYS A 483 -36.21 7.10 4.58
N LEU A 484 -36.67 7.32 3.35
CA LEU A 484 -36.59 8.63 2.69
C LEU A 484 -37.46 9.67 3.39
N SER A 485 -38.66 9.27 3.84
CA SER A 485 -39.58 10.13 4.55
C SER A 485 -39.02 10.58 5.91
N ARG A 486 -38.43 9.65 6.67
CA ARG A 486 -37.77 9.94 7.95
C ARG A 486 -36.55 10.83 7.78
N LEU A 487 -35.77 10.65 6.73
CA LEU A 487 -34.63 11.51 6.41
C LEU A 487 -35.09 12.93 6.05
N LYS A 488 -36.13 13.07 5.22
CA LYS A 488 -36.69 14.38 4.85
C LYS A 488 -37.25 15.15 6.04
N ALA A 489 -37.80 14.46 7.05
CA ALA A 489 -38.30 15.09 8.26
C ALA A 489 -37.21 15.71 9.17
N GLN A 490 -35.93 15.50 8.85
CA GLN A 490 -34.77 15.98 9.61
C GLN A 490 -33.97 17.07 8.90
N LEU A 491 -34.24 17.25 7.60
CA LEU A 491 -33.70 18.33 6.77
C LEU A 491 -34.64 19.52 6.82
#